data_AF-A0A443Q6H5-F1
#
_entry.id   AF-A0A443Q6H5-F1
#
_cell.length_a   1.000
_cell.length_b   1.000
_cell.length_c   1.000
_cell.angle_alpha   90.00
_cell.angle_beta   90.00
_cell.angle_gamma   90.00
#
_symmetry.space_group_name_H-M   'P 1'
#
loop_
_entity.id
_entity.type
_entity.pdbx_description
1 polymer ?
#
loop_
_entity_poly.entity_id
_entity_poly.type
_entity_poly.pdbx_seq_one_letter_code
_entity_poly.pdbx_strand_id
1 'polypeptide(L)'
;QDQLQMNSDYKRQYDPHNENIIYLLINTDAVETPIGEWWLSIGYELAPNNIEWGQEKMRIILLFNPWLKEDPVYVNKLNEEELDSYVLQERGQIYKFLYSNSAMQPHDNVPWLYNQFKTNILDIVLLVLKLSKTNAGKRTSPFEVARTLSNMA
;
A
#
# COMPACT_ATOMS: atom_id res chain seq x y z
N GLN A 1 -5.49 -1.44 21.27
CA GLN A 1 -5.05 -1.46 19.87
C GLN A 1 -4.45 -2.84 19.66
N ASP A 2 -5.14 -3.67 18.89
CA ASP A 2 -4.71 -5.05 18.66
C ASP A 2 -3.44 -5.02 17.81
N GLN A 3 -2.32 -5.44 18.39
CA GLN A 3 -1.09 -5.65 17.63
C GLN A 3 -1.28 -6.93 16.83
N LEU A 4 -1.58 -6.78 15.54
CA LEU A 4 -1.64 -7.92 14.62
C LEU A 4 -0.21 -8.35 14.31
N GLN A 5 0.09 -9.60 14.62
CA GLN A 5 1.35 -10.23 14.24
C GLN A 5 1.11 -10.99 12.93
N MET A 6 1.86 -10.63 11.89
CA MET A 6 1.85 -11.35 10.63
C MET A 6 2.84 -12.51 10.71
N ASN A 7 2.36 -13.73 10.47
CA ASN A 7 3.25 -14.87 10.22
C ASN A 7 3.66 -14.85 8.75
N SER A 8 4.65 -14.04 8.41
CA SER A 8 5.25 -14.06 7.07
C SER A 8 6.22 -15.24 6.93
N ASP A 9 6.02 -16.02 5.87
CA ASP A 9 7.04 -16.96 5.41
C ASP A 9 8.25 -16.17 4.90
N TYR A 10 9.44 -16.54 5.37
CA TYR A 10 10.68 -15.89 5.00
C TYR A 10 11.72 -16.92 4.58
N LYS A 11 12.51 -16.57 3.58
CA LYS A 11 13.69 -17.33 3.17
C LYS A 11 14.94 -16.54 3.52
N ARG A 12 15.97 -17.23 4.00
CA ARG A 12 17.28 -16.65 4.28
C ARG A 12 18.34 -17.24 3.37
N GLN A 13 19.23 -16.39 2.87
CA GLN A 13 20.38 -16.79 2.07
C GLN A 13 21.62 -16.03 2.55
N TYR A 14 22.72 -16.75 2.78
CA TYR A 14 24.00 -16.13 3.11
C TYR A 14 24.66 -15.58 1.85
N ASP A 15 25.35 -14.46 1.98
CA ASP A 15 26.14 -13.91 0.89
C ASP A 15 27.35 -14.83 0.57
N PRO A 16 27.60 -15.18 -0.70
CA PRO A 16 28.70 -16.08 -1.06
C PRO A 16 30.11 -15.51 -0.81
N HIS A 17 30.23 -14.20 -0.66
CA HIS A 17 31.50 -13.49 -0.55
C HIS A 17 31.71 -12.83 0.81
N ASN A 18 30.66 -12.69 1.63
CA ASN A 18 30.72 -12.09 2.96
C ASN A 18 29.79 -12.78 3.96
N GLU A 19 30.38 -13.57 4.87
CA GLU A 19 29.64 -14.32 5.90
C GLU A 19 28.86 -13.44 6.88
N ASN A 20 29.16 -12.14 6.96
CA ASN A 20 28.44 -11.18 7.79
C ASN A 20 27.17 -10.63 7.14
N ILE A 21 26.86 -11.02 5.89
CA ILE A 21 25.69 -10.56 5.17
C ILE A 21 24.69 -11.71 4.99
N ILE A 22 23.45 -11.45 5.40
CA ILE A 22 22.32 -12.36 5.24
C ILE A 22 21.24 -11.63 4.45
N TYR A 23 20.83 -12.21 3.33
CA TYR A 23 19.66 -11.76 2.56
C TYR A 23 18.41 -12.44 3.11
N LEU A 24 17.41 -11.63 3.42
CA LEU A 24 16.08 -12.09 3.82
C LEU A 24 15.08 -11.77 2.71
N LEU A 25 14.41 -12.80 2.20
CA LEU A 25 13.26 -12.66 1.33
C LEU A 25 12.02 -12.85 2.19
N ILE A 26 11.23 -11.78 2.35
CA ILE A 26 10.01 -11.78 3.16
C ILE A 26 8.82 -11.69 2.22
N ASN A 27 7.92 -12.66 2.28
CA ASN A 27 6.69 -12.65 1.49
C ASN A 27 5.50 -12.27 2.37
N THR A 28 4.60 -11.46 1.82
CA THR A 28 3.34 -11.08 2.46
C THR A 28 2.19 -11.72 1.70
N ASP A 29 1.14 -12.14 2.41
CA ASP A 29 -0.08 -12.63 1.75
C ASP A 29 -0.85 -11.44 1.15
N ALA A 30 -1.14 -11.47 -0.16
CA ALA A 30 -1.77 -10.35 -0.84
C ALA A 30 -3.25 -10.12 -0.46
N VAL A 31 -3.91 -11.13 0.10
CA VAL A 31 -5.34 -11.11 0.42
C VAL A 31 -5.54 -10.89 1.92
N GLU A 32 -4.75 -11.56 2.75
CA GLU A 32 -4.92 -11.56 4.20
C GLU A 32 -4.14 -10.46 4.90
N THR A 33 -3.12 -9.87 4.26
CA THR A 33 -2.29 -8.85 4.90
C THR A 33 -2.92 -7.46 4.81
N PRO A 34 -3.20 -6.79 5.94
CA PRO A 34 -3.68 -5.42 5.94
C PRO A 34 -2.70 -4.44 5.30
N ILE A 35 -3.19 -3.55 4.43
CA ILE A 35 -2.38 -2.41 3.99
C ILE A 35 -2.14 -1.42 5.14
N GLY A 36 -1.02 -0.72 5.09
CA GLY A 36 -0.66 0.33 6.03
C GLY A 36 0.77 0.22 6.55
N GLU A 37 1.01 0.85 7.70
CA GLU A 37 2.31 0.86 8.36
C GLU A 37 2.55 -0.40 9.18
N TRP A 38 3.72 -1.00 8.99
CA TRP A 38 4.24 -2.17 9.65
C TRP A 38 5.62 -1.89 10.23
N TRP A 39 5.98 -2.63 11.27
CA TRP A 39 7.29 -2.56 11.92
C TRP A 39 7.95 -3.93 11.88
N LEU A 40 9.01 -4.06 11.08
CA LEU A 40 9.83 -5.27 11.02
C LEU A 40 10.86 -5.24 12.14
N SER A 41 10.88 -6.31 12.94
CA SER A 41 11.87 -6.56 13.99
C SER A 41 12.57 -7.88 13.65
N ILE A 42 13.89 -7.93 13.85
CA ILE A 42 14.68 -9.14 13.60
C ILE A 42 15.06 -9.74 14.95
N GLY A 43 14.73 -11.00 15.15
CA GLY A 43 15.16 -11.79 16.31
C GLY A 43 16.19 -12.83 15.87
N TYR A 44 17.18 -13.08 16.70
CA TYR A 44 18.15 -14.16 16.52
C TYR A 44 18.24 -15.01 17.79
N GLU A 45 18.48 -16.30 17.61
CA GLU A 45 18.58 -17.26 18.70
C GLU A 45 20.05 -17.64 18.89
N LEU A 46 20.66 -17.21 20.00
CA LEU A 46 22.05 -17.58 20.35
C LEU A 46 22.12 -18.87 21.16
N ALA A 47 21.06 -19.20 21.89
CA ALA A 47 20.95 -20.39 22.73
C ALA A 47 19.51 -20.93 22.67
N PRO A 48 19.28 -22.24 22.88
CA PRO A 48 17.96 -22.83 22.76
C PRO A 48 16.90 -22.09 23.59
N ASN A 49 15.80 -21.70 22.95
CA ASN A 49 14.68 -20.95 23.50
C ASN A 49 15.01 -19.52 24.00
N ASN A 50 16.16 -18.96 23.63
CA ASN A 50 16.53 -17.57 23.94
C ASN A 50 16.64 -16.74 22.66
N ILE A 51 15.53 -16.09 22.29
CA ILE A 51 15.49 -15.16 21.16
C ILE A 51 15.84 -13.76 21.67
N GLU A 52 16.95 -13.24 21.18
CA GLU A 52 17.31 -11.84 21.34
C GLU A 52 16.77 -11.03 20.16
N TRP A 53 16.05 -9.95 20.47
CA TRP A 53 15.53 -9.04 19.46
C TRP A 53 16.51 -7.89 19.22
N GLY A 54 16.76 -7.59 17.95
CA GLY A 54 17.45 -6.38 17.55
C GLY A 54 16.74 -5.15 18.11
N GLN A 55 17.53 -4.16 18.55
CA GLN A 55 17.00 -2.92 19.12
C GLN A 55 16.29 -2.06 18.06
N GLU A 56 16.76 -2.13 16.82
CA GLU A 56 16.23 -1.35 15.72
C GLU A 56 15.03 -2.05 15.07
N LYS A 57 13.98 -1.26 14.83
CA LYS A 57 12.82 -1.68 14.05
C LYS A 57 12.80 -0.91 12.74
N MET A 58 12.54 -1.62 11.66
CA MET A 58 12.39 -1.01 10.35
C MET A 58 10.92 -0.71 10.09
N ARG A 59 10.61 0.52 9.72
CA ARG A 59 9.28 0.90 9.24
C ARG A 59 9.11 0.41 7.81
N ILE A 60 8.05 -0.34 7.56
CA ILE A 60 7.65 -0.82 6.23
C ILE A 60 6.22 -0.36 5.97
N ILE A 61 5.90 0.01 4.74
CA ILE A 61 4.53 0.32 4.33
C ILE A 61 4.12 -0.71 3.30
N LEU A 62 3.02 -1.40 3.57
CA LEU A 62 2.39 -2.32 2.62
C LEU A 62 1.22 -1.62 1.95
N LEU A 63 1.17 -1.72 0.62
CA LEU A 63 0.12 -1.17 -0.23
C LEU A 63 -0.50 -2.30 -1.05
N PHE A 64 -1.68 -2.04 -1.61
CA PHE A 64 -2.26 -2.93 -2.61
C PHE A 64 -1.34 -3.02 -3.84
N ASN A 65 -1.28 -4.19 -4.46
CA ASN A 65 -0.40 -4.50 -5.58
C ASN A 65 -1.19 -4.94 -6.82
N PRO A 66 -1.57 -4.01 -7.72
CA PRO A 66 -2.34 -4.34 -8.92
C PRO A 66 -1.57 -5.12 -9.98
N TRP A 67 -0.27 -5.35 -9.81
CA TRP A 67 0.54 -6.19 -10.71
C TRP A 67 0.52 -7.67 -10.31
N LEU A 68 0.06 -7.99 -9.10
CA LEU A 68 0.01 -9.35 -8.58
C LEU A 68 -1.38 -9.95 -8.79
N LYS A 69 -1.48 -11.08 -9.49
CA LYS A 69 -2.77 -11.67 -9.89
C LYS A 69 -3.67 -12.06 -8.72
N GLU A 70 -3.04 -12.41 -7.60
CA GLU A 70 -3.68 -12.84 -6.36
C GLU A 70 -4.19 -11.65 -5.54
N ASP A 71 -3.76 -10.43 -5.84
CA ASP A 71 -4.15 -9.23 -5.09
C ASP A 71 -5.61 -8.84 -5.42
N PRO A 72 -6.42 -8.47 -4.42
CA PRO A 72 -7.81 -8.07 -4.62
C PRO A 72 -8.01 -6.86 -5.56
N VAL A 73 -6.96 -6.05 -5.83
CA VAL A 73 -7.06 -4.93 -6.80
C VAL A 73 -6.55 -5.28 -8.19
N TYR A 74 -6.14 -6.52 -8.45
CA TYR A 74 -5.72 -6.94 -9.78
C TYR A 74 -6.87 -6.88 -10.78
N VAL A 75 -6.59 -6.35 -11.97
CA VAL A 75 -7.57 -6.27 -13.06
C VAL A 75 -7.02 -6.97 -14.29
N ASN A 76 -7.55 -8.17 -14.56
CA ASN A 76 -7.09 -9.06 -15.62
C ASN A 76 -7.06 -8.48 -17.04
N LYS A 77 -7.88 -7.46 -17.31
CA LYS A 77 -8.02 -6.83 -18.62
C LYS A 77 -7.09 -5.63 -18.82
N LEU A 78 -6.46 -5.13 -17.76
CA LEU A 78 -5.54 -4.00 -17.87
C LEU A 78 -4.15 -4.50 -18.27
N ASN A 79 -3.53 -3.82 -19.22
CA ASN A 79 -2.11 -3.98 -19.52
C ASN A 79 -1.25 -3.05 -18.63
N GLU A 80 0.08 -3.15 -18.75
CA GLU A 80 1.02 -2.34 -17.96
C GLU A 80 0.85 -0.84 -18.19
N GLU A 81 0.63 -0.39 -19.44
CA GLU A 81 0.44 1.04 -19.75
C GLU A 81 -0.85 1.59 -19.13
N GLU A 82 -1.92 0.80 -19.12
CA GLU A 82 -3.17 1.16 -18.46
C GLU A 82 -3.01 1.20 -16.94
N LEU A 83 -2.32 0.23 -16.35
CA LEU A 83 -1.99 0.23 -14.91
C LEU A 83 -1.16 1.46 -14.53
N ASP A 84 -0.17 1.82 -15.34
CA ASP A 84 0.63 3.02 -15.15
C ASP A 84 -0.27 4.27 -15.17
N SER A 85 -1.23 4.33 -16.10
CA SER A 85 -2.19 5.43 -16.16
C SER A 85 -3.13 5.51 -14.95
N TYR A 86 -3.51 4.38 -14.33
CA TYR A 86 -4.44 4.38 -13.19
C TYR A 86 -3.74 4.52 -11.83
N VAL A 87 -2.48 4.08 -11.72
CA VAL A 87 -1.77 3.95 -10.44
C VAL A 87 -0.61 4.95 -10.35
N LEU A 88 0.22 5.03 -11.40
CA LEU A 88 1.49 5.77 -11.37
C LEU A 88 1.37 7.20 -11.92
N GLN A 89 0.39 7.47 -12.78
CA GLN A 89 0.18 8.80 -13.34
C GLN A 89 -0.32 9.77 -12.25
N GLU A 90 0.42 10.86 -12.02
CA GLU A 90 0.07 11.87 -11.00
C GLU A 90 -0.78 13.03 -11.54
N ARG A 91 -1.24 12.94 -12.79
CA ARG A 91 -1.96 14.02 -13.49
C ARG A 91 -3.11 13.47 -14.30
N GLY A 92 -4.23 14.16 -14.29
CA GLY A 92 -5.38 13.81 -15.10
C GLY A 92 -6.23 15.01 -15.46
N GLN A 93 -7.45 14.72 -15.90
CA GLN A 93 -8.41 15.70 -16.35
C GLN A 93 -9.77 15.39 -15.74
N ILE A 94 -10.42 16.42 -15.19
CA ILE A 94 -11.79 16.33 -14.69
C ILE A 94 -12.70 16.98 -15.72
N TYR A 95 -13.58 16.18 -16.33
CA TYR A 95 -14.59 16.65 -17.26
C TYR A 95 -15.78 17.21 -16.48
N LYS A 96 -16.17 18.46 -16.78
CA LYS A 96 -17.34 19.10 -16.19
C LYS A 96 -18.44 19.23 -17.23
N PHE A 97 -19.65 18.83 -16.88
CA PHE A 97 -20.84 19.06 -17.70
C PHE A 97 -21.71 20.11 -17.02
N LEU A 98 -21.71 21.33 -17.55
CA LEU A 98 -22.66 22.38 -17.16
C LEU A 98 -23.89 22.26 -18.06
N TYR A 99 -25.02 21.82 -17.49
CA TYR A 99 -26.33 22.00 -18.13
C TYR A 99 -26.67 23.49 -18.10
N SER A 100 -26.16 24.26 -19.08
CA SER A 100 -26.64 25.60 -19.36
C SER A 100 -27.34 25.60 -20.71
N ASN A 101 -28.49 26.27 -20.79
CA ASN A 101 -29.38 26.29 -21.97
C ASN A 101 -28.82 27.04 -23.19
N SER A 102 -27.49 27.12 -23.33
CA SER A 102 -26.80 27.80 -24.42
C SER A 102 -25.62 26.93 -24.86
N ALA A 103 -25.76 26.30 -26.03
CA ALA A 103 -24.73 25.63 -26.83
C ALA A 103 -23.58 24.93 -26.06
N MET A 104 -23.58 23.59 -26.10
CA MET A 104 -22.47 22.72 -25.70
C MET A 104 -21.11 23.29 -26.15
N GLN A 105 -20.31 23.78 -25.20
CA GLN A 105 -18.88 24.02 -25.46
C GLN A 105 -18.13 22.68 -25.33
N PRO A 106 -17.35 22.26 -26.33
CA PRO A 106 -16.71 20.94 -26.32
C PRO A 106 -15.55 20.74 -25.33
N HIS A 107 -15.26 21.67 -24.39
CA HIS A 107 -13.90 21.79 -23.84
C HIS A 107 -13.74 22.10 -22.34
N ASP A 108 -14.74 21.91 -21.48
CA ASP A 108 -14.54 22.19 -20.04
C ASP A 108 -13.92 20.99 -19.30
N ASN A 109 -12.71 20.58 -19.70
CA ASN A 109 -11.86 19.72 -18.88
C ASN A 109 -10.90 20.57 -18.04
N VAL A 110 -10.84 20.27 -16.74
CA VAL A 110 -9.92 20.96 -15.83
C VAL A 110 -8.74 20.04 -15.55
N PRO A 111 -7.49 20.47 -15.79
CA PRO A 111 -6.33 19.68 -15.41
C PRO A 111 -6.32 19.50 -13.89
N TRP A 112 -6.04 18.29 -13.44
CA TRP A 112 -5.98 17.95 -12.03
C TRP A 112 -4.68 17.22 -11.72
N LEU A 113 -3.98 17.67 -10.67
CA LEU A 113 -2.77 17.03 -10.19
C LEU A 113 -3.15 16.16 -9.00
N TYR A 114 -3.06 14.83 -9.16
CA TYR A 114 -3.29 13.87 -8.08
C TYR A 114 -2.16 13.92 -7.06
N ASN A 115 -0.91 14.07 -7.53
CA ASN A 115 0.27 14.29 -6.68
C ASN A 115 0.43 13.25 -5.56
N GLN A 116 0.00 12.01 -5.78
CA GLN A 116 -0.04 10.96 -4.76
C GLN A 116 1.34 10.58 -4.22
N PHE A 117 2.43 10.83 -4.97
CA PHE A 117 3.80 10.54 -4.55
C PHE A 117 4.55 11.76 -4.01
N LYS A 118 3.87 12.90 -3.83
CA LYS A 118 4.48 14.05 -3.16
C LYS A 118 4.79 13.73 -1.69
N THR A 119 5.81 14.41 -1.19
CA THR A 119 6.27 14.29 0.19
C THR A 119 5.10 14.40 1.17
N ASN A 120 5.08 13.51 2.15
CA ASN A 120 4.06 13.39 3.21
C ASN A 120 2.64 12.98 2.78
N ILE A 121 2.31 12.88 1.49
CA ILE A 121 0.94 12.50 1.08
C ILE A 121 0.59 11.09 1.59
N LEU A 122 1.50 10.13 1.42
CA LEU A 122 1.32 8.78 1.95
C LEU A 122 1.13 8.77 3.48
N ASP A 123 1.97 9.51 4.22
CA ASP A 123 1.86 9.58 5.67
C ASP A 123 0.53 10.23 6.13
N ILE A 124 0.03 11.23 5.39
CA ILE A 124 -1.29 11.84 5.61
C ILE A 124 -2.40 10.81 5.37
N VAL A 125 -2.35 10.04 4.27
CA VAL A 125 -3.35 9.01 3.98
C VAL A 125 -3.36 7.93 5.06
N LEU A 126 -2.18 7.48 5.51
CA LEU A 126 -2.05 6.54 6.62
C LEU A 126 -2.61 7.13 7.93
N LEU A 127 -2.41 8.42 8.18
CA LEU A 127 -2.99 9.11 9.32
C LEU A 127 -4.52 9.16 9.24
N VAL A 128 -5.09 9.49 8.08
CA VAL A 128 -6.55 9.48 7.86
C VAL A 128 -7.14 8.09 8.14
N LEU A 129 -6.51 7.03 7.61
CA LEU A 129 -6.92 5.64 7.87
C LEU A 129 -6.77 5.21 9.34
N LYS A 130 -5.83 5.81 10.07
CA LYS A 130 -5.66 5.60 11.52
C LYS A 130 -6.76 6.33 12.30
N LEU A 131 -7.09 7.56 11.91
CA LEU A 131 -8.10 8.39 12.57
C LEU A 131 -9.53 7.90 12.32
N SER A 132 -9.79 7.25 11.18
CA SER A 132 -11.08 6.63 10.88
C SER A 132 -11.42 5.43 11.79
N LYS A 133 -10.46 4.99 12.63
CA LYS A 133 -10.56 3.80 13.49
C LYS A 133 -10.93 2.53 12.71
N THR A 134 -10.58 2.48 11.42
CA THR A 134 -10.78 1.28 10.59
C THR A 134 -9.90 0.17 11.12
N ASN A 135 -10.54 -0.92 11.57
CA ASN A 135 -9.86 -2.13 12.02
C ASN A 135 -8.90 -2.62 10.93
N ALA A 136 -7.72 -3.08 11.29
CA ALA A 136 -6.75 -3.62 10.34
C ALA A 136 -7.29 -4.79 9.51
N GLY A 137 -8.16 -5.64 10.06
CA GLY A 137 -8.85 -6.67 9.26
C GLY A 137 -9.74 -6.12 8.14
N LYS A 138 -10.18 -4.86 8.23
CA LYS A 138 -10.90 -4.19 7.13
C LYS A 138 -9.97 -3.57 6.09
N ARG A 139 -8.70 -3.37 6.44
CA ARG A 139 -7.69 -2.79 5.54
C ARG A 139 -7.11 -3.83 4.56
N THR A 140 -7.54 -5.08 4.66
CA THR A 140 -7.29 -6.10 3.62
C THR A 140 -8.21 -5.91 2.42
N SER A 141 -9.37 -5.26 2.60
CA SER A 141 -10.38 -5.10 1.56
C SER A 141 -10.28 -3.72 0.89
N PRO A 142 -10.02 -3.64 -0.42
CA PRO A 142 -10.01 -2.36 -1.12
C PRO A 142 -11.38 -1.66 -1.08
N PHE A 143 -12.47 -2.41 -1.00
CA PHE A 143 -13.82 -1.86 -0.85
C PHE A 143 -14.01 -1.14 0.49
N GLU A 144 -13.63 -1.76 1.61
CA GLU A 144 -13.76 -1.12 2.94
C GLU A 144 -12.80 0.06 3.08
N VAL A 145 -11.59 -0.03 2.51
CA VAL A 145 -10.63 1.08 2.46
C VAL A 145 -11.21 2.25 1.66
N ALA A 146 -11.70 2.02 0.45
CA ALA A 146 -12.32 3.05 -0.39
C ALA A 146 -13.51 3.70 0.32
N ARG A 147 -14.41 2.89 0.91
CA ARG A 147 -15.55 3.39 1.68
C ARG A 147 -15.12 4.25 2.86
N THR A 148 -14.08 3.82 3.58
CA THR A 148 -13.53 4.58 4.70
C THR A 148 -13.00 5.93 4.23
N LEU A 149 -12.16 5.95 3.20
CA LEU A 149 -11.54 7.17 2.69
C LEU A 149 -12.59 8.15 2.16
N SER A 150 -13.59 7.66 1.42
CA SER A 150 -14.69 8.48 0.92
C SER A 150 -15.54 9.10 2.03
N ASN A 151 -15.66 8.47 3.20
CA ASN A 151 -16.36 9.04 4.35
C ASN A 151 -15.53 10.09 5.11
N MET A 152 -14.21 10.12 4.88
CA MET A 152 -13.27 11.03 5.54
C MET A 152 -12.85 12.21 4.64
N ALA A 153 -13.21 12.16 3.36
CA ALA A 153 -12.99 13.21 2.36
C ALA A 153 -14.10 14.28 2.42
#